data_AF-A0A7V8BNQ3-F1
#
_entry.id   AF-A0A7V8BNQ3-F1
#
_cell.length_a   1.000
_cell.length_b   1.000
_cell.length_c   1.000
_cell.angle_alpha   90.00
_cell.angle_beta   90.00
_cell.angle_gamma   90.00
#
_symmetry.space_group_name_H-M   'P 1'
#
loop_
_entity.id
_entity.type
_entity.pdbx_description
1 polymer ?
#
loop_
_entity_poly.entity_id
_entity_poly.type
_entity_poly.pdbx_seq_one_letter_code
_entity_poly.pdbx_strand_id
1 'polypeptide(L)'
;MDEIVYKTESGNIRIVEKMLVSKLFEDLREKLHFNFLVTEGLETRYLTQRDLHRPGLALAGFVELFTHDKIQILGNTENYYLLSLSESELKQSLEKVFRFDMPCIIITNGNKVIPYMLEFCKQKSIPLAVTDVSSTDAIHLITGYLDEIFAPEISVHGSMVDVYGIGMMFTGKSGIGKSEIALDLVERGHRMVADDTVKIRRISENILMARGHNNLRHFIEIRGVGILDIREMFGIRAVRVQKRLEVQVDLQLWDGKEEYERLGLDEQTGKVLNVDIPTIKLPIYPGKNITVIAEAIALNLLLKIYGYDAAKEFSDKLMQEIQNKNAKKKNLQNYLEKDFE
;
A
#
# COMPACT_ATOMS: atom_id res chain seq x y z
N MET A 1 -17.31 6.20 -10.84
CA MET A 1 -16.47 6.24 -9.62
C MET A 1 -16.25 7.71 -9.37
N ASP A 2 -16.64 8.22 -8.21
CA ASP A 2 -16.33 9.60 -7.86
C ASP A 2 -15.03 9.59 -7.09
N GLU A 3 -14.04 10.29 -7.64
CA GLU A 3 -12.70 10.41 -7.08
C GLU A 3 -12.54 11.80 -6.50
N ILE A 4 -12.05 11.91 -5.26
CA ILE A 4 -11.57 13.17 -4.72
C ILE A 4 -10.06 13.25 -4.87
N VAL A 5 -9.60 14.39 -5.38
CA VAL A 5 -8.18 14.69 -5.55
C VAL A 5 -7.77 15.76 -4.54
N TYR A 6 -7.02 15.38 -3.51
CA TYR A 6 -6.40 16.30 -2.56
C TYR A 6 -5.03 16.74 -3.07
N LYS A 7 -4.73 18.04 -3.02
CA LYS A 7 -3.38 18.55 -3.29
C LYS A 7 -2.53 18.48 -2.00
N THR A 8 -1.35 17.89 -2.09
CA THR A 8 -0.34 17.89 -1.02
C THR A 8 1.00 18.37 -1.55
N GLU A 9 1.92 18.73 -0.66
CA GLU A 9 3.30 19.10 -1.03
C GLU A 9 4.02 18.00 -1.83
N SER A 10 3.61 16.74 -1.64
CA SER A 10 4.19 15.55 -2.26
C SER A 10 3.50 15.13 -3.57
N GLY A 11 2.38 15.77 -3.95
CA GLY A 11 1.61 15.45 -5.15
C GLY A 11 0.09 15.45 -4.93
N ASN A 12 -0.63 14.96 -5.94
CA ASN A 12 -2.08 14.82 -5.89
C ASN A 12 -2.47 13.45 -5.31
N ILE A 13 -3.15 13.44 -4.18
CA ILE A 13 -3.74 12.23 -3.57
C ILE A 13 -5.10 11.98 -4.19
N ARG A 14 -5.27 10.84 -4.82
CA ARG A 14 -6.55 10.33 -5.30
C ARG A 14 -7.11 9.33 -4.31
N ILE A 15 -8.34 9.57 -3.89
CA ILE A 15 -9.13 8.64 -3.07
C ILE A 15 -10.43 8.39 -3.82
N VAL A 16 -10.74 7.12 -4.07
CA VAL A 16 -12.05 6.73 -4.57
C VAL A 16 -13.01 6.84 -3.39
N GLU A 17 -14.00 7.74 -3.45
CA GLU A 17 -14.99 7.87 -2.37
C GLU A 17 -16.13 6.89 -2.54
N LYS A 18 -16.56 6.67 -3.79
CA LYS A 18 -17.67 5.76 -4.06
C LYS A 18 -17.54 5.01 -5.37
N MET A 19 -18.01 3.77 -5.32
CA MET A 19 -17.97 2.81 -6.41
C MET A 19 -19.37 2.25 -6.67
N LEU A 20 -19.77 2.08 -7.93
CA LEU A 20 -21.05 1.43 -8.25
C LEU A 20 -21.03 -0.04 -7.86
N VAL A 21 -22.17 -0.52 -7.34
CA VAL A 21 -22.35 -1.92 -6.96
C VAL A 21 -22.23 -2.86 -8.18
N SER A 22 -22.71 -2.45 -9.36
CA SER A 22 -22.57 -3.21 -10.60
C SER A 22 -21.14 -3.66 -10.89
N LYS A 23 -20.17 -2.76 -10.70
CA LYS A 23 -18.77 -3.03 -11.02
C LYS A 23 -18.14 -4.08 -10.09
N LEU A 24 -18.53 -4.12 -8.80
CA LEU A 24 -18.10 -5.17 -7.87
C LEU A 24 -18.54 -6.53 -8.40
N PHE A 25 -19.79 -6.62 -8.81
CA PHE A 25 -20.42 -7.83 -9.28
C PHE A 25 -19.89 -8.30 -10.64
N GLU A 26 -19.53 -7.37 -11.53
CA GLU A 26 -18.87 -7.67 -12.82
C GLU A 26 -17.46 -8.22 -12.60
N ASP A 27 -16.63 -7.50 -11.82
CA ASP A 27 -15.21 -7.84 -11.65
C ASP A 27 -15.01 -9.14 -10.84
N LEU A 28 -15.94 -9.46 -9.93
CA LEU A 28 -15.88 -10.68 -9.12
C LEU A 28 -16.76 -11.82 -9.64
N ARG A 29 -17.46 -11.64 -10.77
CA ARG A 29 -18.40 -12.64 -11.31
C ARG A 29 -17.76 -14.00 -11.56
N GLU A 30 -16.56 -14.01 -12.15
CA GLU A 30 -15.85 -15.23 -12.49
C GLU A 30 -15.35 -15.98 -11.25
N LYS A 31 -14.97 -15.25 -10.18
CA LYS A 31 -14.39 -15.83 -8.97
C LYS A 31 -15.46 -16.33 -7.99
N LEU A 32 -16.59 -15.62 -7.89
CA LEU A 32 -17.63 -15.90 -6.91
C LEU A 32 -18.87 -16.56 -7.52
N HIS A 33 -18.93 -16.73 -8.84
CA HIS A 33 -20.05 -17.38 -9.54
C HIS A 33 -21.43 -16.86 -9.09
N PHE A 34 -21.59 -15.54 -9.07
CA PHE A 34 -22.81 -14.92 -8.58
C PHE A 34 -24.03 -15.33 -9.42
N ASN A 35 -25.06 -15.81 -8.75
CA ASN A 35 -26.41 -15.97 -9.27
C ASN A 35 -27.26 -14.79 -8.81
N PHE A 36 -27.63 -13.90 -9.73
CA PHE A 36 -28.42 -12.71 -9.44
C PHE A 36 -29.90 -13.04 -9.36
N LEU A 37 -30.52 -12.69 -8.23
CA LEU A 37 -31.96 -12.84 -8.03
C LEU A 37 -32.70 -11.50 -8.13
N VAL A 38 -32.04 -10.41 -7.76
CA VAL A 38 -32.52 -9.04 -7.91
C VAL A 38 -31.39 -8.18 -8.48
N THR A 39 -31.62 -7.63 -9.67
CA THR A 39 -30.68 -6.77 -10.39
C THR A 39 -31.07 -5.29 -10.34
N GLU A 40 -32.27 -5.00 -9.87
CA GLU A 40 -32.77 -3.64 -9.63
C GLU A 40 -31.82 -2.96 -8.63
N GLY A 41 -31.34 -1.76 -8.97
CA GLY A 41 -30.45 -0.97 -8.12
C GLY A 41 -28.95 -1.20 -8.28
N LEU A 42 -28.52 -2.15 -9.14
CA LEU A 42 -27.09 -2.38 -9.42
C LEU A 42 -26.38 -1.13 -9.97
N GLU A 43 -27.09 -0.33 -10.77
CA GLU A 43 -26.57 0.86 -11.44
C GLU A 43 -26.84 2.17 -10.66
N THR A 44 -27.64 2.12 -9.60
CA THR A 44 -28.01 3.33 -8.83
C THR A 44 -27.40 3.38 -7.44
N ARG A 45 -26.99 2.23 -6.88
CA ARG A 45 -26.39 2.14 -5.55
C ARG A 45 -24.87 2.18 -5.58
N TYR A 46 -24.30 2.78 -4.54
CA TYR A 46 -22.87 2.99 -4.37
C TYR A 46 -22.33 2.34 -3.09
N LEU A 47 -21.12 1.82 -3.19
CA LEU A 47 -20.27 1.37 -2.10
C LEU A 47 -19.36 2.52 -1.68
N THR A 48 -19.32 2.83 -0.39
CA THR A 48 -18.43 3.83 0.21
C THR A 48 -17.48 3.23 1.24
N GLN A 49 -17.85 2.08 1.81
CA GLN A 49 -17.07 1.37 2.83
C GLN A 49 -16.34 0.15 2.24
N ARG A 50 -15.19 -0.17 2.83
CA ARG A 50 -14.39 -1.36 2.49
C ARG A 50 -14.81 -2.61 3.26
N ASP A 51 -15.38 -2.39 4.45
CA ASP A 51 -15.78 -3.45 5.34
C ASP A 51 -17.09 -4.10 4.92
N LEU A 52 -17.21 -5.37 5.26
CA LEU A 52 -18.43 -6.17 5.12
C LEU A 52 -19.11 -6.32 6.47
N HIS A 53 -20.43 -6.47 6.45
CA HIS A 53 -21.21 -6.65 7.66
C HIS A 53 -22.03 -7.93 7.63
N ARG A 54 -22.05 -8.65 8.75
CA ARG A 54 -22.88 -9.85 8.95
C ARG A 54 -24.01 -9.52 9.93
N PRO A 55 -25.26 -9.42 9.48
CA PRO A 55 -26.35 -8.86 10.28
C PRO A 55 -26.96 -9.82 11.31
N GLY A 56 -26.19 -10.70 11.95
CA GLY A 56 -26.71 -11.69 12.90
C GLY A 56 -27.53 -11.07 14.04
N LEU A 57 -26.96 -10.08 14.75
CA LEU A 57 -27.65 -9.38 15.85
C LEU A 57 -28.78 -8.46 15.36
N ALA A 58 -28.62 -7.86 14.19
CA ALA A 58 -29.65 -7.01 13.58
C ALA A 58 -30.91 -7.82 13.25
N LEU A 59 -30.75 -9.05 12.76
CA LEU A 59 -31.86 -9.99 12.53
C LEU A 59 -32.48 -10.46 13.85
N ALA A 60 -31.73 -10.47 14.96
CA ALA A 60 -32.27 -10.72 16.30
C ALA A 60 -33.00 -9.51 16.92
N GLY A 61 -32.97 -8.35 16.25
CA GLY A 61 -33.69 -7.14 16.65
C GLY A 61 -32.83 -6.07 17.34
N PHE A 62 -31.51 -6.27 17.46
CA PHE A 62 -30.59 -5.27 17.98
C PHE A 62 -29.98 -4.44 16.83
N VAL A 63 -30.55 -3.25 16.58
CA VAL A 63 -30.22 -2.40 15.42
C VAL A 63 -29.36 -1.18 15.76
N GLU A 64 -29.03 -0.94 17.02
CA GLU A 64 -28.30 0.27 17.46
C GLU A 64 -26.90 0.40 16.86
N LEU A 65 -26.23 -0.73 16.59
CA LEU A 65 -24.90 -0.79 15.98
C LEU A 65 -24.93 -1.29 14.53
N PHE A 66 -26.11 -1.25 13.89
CA PHE A 66 -26.26 -1.80 12.55
C PHE A 66 -25.60 -0.89 11.49
N THR A 67 -24.47 -1.32 10.94
CA THR A 67 -23.77 -0.63 9.85
C THR A 67 -24.42 -0.96 8.50
N HIS A 68 -25.51 -0.27 8.19
CA HIS A 68 -26.33 -0.52 6.99
C HIS A 68 -25.65 -0.07 5.68
N ASP A 69 -24.69 0.85 5.76
CA ASP A 69 -23.93 1.39 4.63
C ASP A 69 -22.91 0.39 4.04
N LYS A 70 -22.66 -0.72 4.74
CA LYS A 70 -21.77 -1.81 4.32
C LYS A 70 -22.51 -2.86 3.51
N ILE A 71 -21.77 -3.64 2.72
CA ILE A 71 -22.31 -4.84 2.04
C ILE A 71 -22.74 -5.84 3.10
N GLN A 72 -23.96 -6.37 2.96
CA GLN A 72 -24.51 -7.34 3.90
C GLN A 72 -24.24 -8.77 3.41
N ILE A 73 -23.59 -9.58 4.26
CA ILE A 73 -23.27 -10.98 3.99
C ILE A 73 -24.17 -11.86 4.86
N LEU A 74 -24.98 -12.70 4.22
CA LEU A 74 -25.83 -13.69 4.89
C LEU A 74 -25.24 -15.09 4.69
N GLY A 75 -24.69 -15.66 5.76
CA GLY A 75 -24.14 -17.01 5.78
C GLY A 75 -25.11 -18.02 6.38
N ASN A 76 -24.57 -19.19 6.73
CA ASN A 76 -25.35 -20.30 7.31
C ASN A 76 -26.00 -19.91 8.63
N THR A 77 -25.31 -19.15 9.49
CA THR A 77 -25.82 -18.76 10.81
C THR A 77 -27.05 -17.87 10.68
N GLU A 78 -26.96 -16.83 9.85
CA GLU A 78 -28.05 -15.89 9.61
C GLU A 78 -29.24 -16.58 8.93
N ASN A 79 -28.98 -17.45 7.94
CA ASN A 79 -30.05 -18.15 7.24
C ASN A 79 -30.73 -19.20 8.14
N TYR A 80 -29.97 -19.94 8.94
CA TYR A 80 -30.52 -20.92 9.89
C TYR A 80 -31.37 -20.24 10.97
N TYR A 81 -30.92 -19.10 11.49
CA TYR A 81 -31.70 -18.29 12.42
C TYR A 81 -33.02 -17.82 11.79
N LEU A 82 -32.99 -17.30 10.55
CA LEU A 82 -34.22 -16.86 9.90
C LEU A 82 -35.19 -18.02 9.64
N LEU A 83 -34.68 -19.20 9.27
CA LEU A 83 -35.48 -20.40 9.06
C LEU A 83 -36.07 -20.99 10.35
N SER A 84 -35.53 -20.66 11.53
CA SER A 84 -36.05 -21.16 12.81
C SER A 84 -37.17 -20.29 13.40
N LEU A 85 -37.41 -19.09 12.87
CA LEU A 85 -38.45 -18.18 13.32
C LEU A 85 -39.83 -18.55 12.77
N SER A 86 -40.89 -18.15 13.49
CA SER A 86 -42.26 -18.19 12.94
C SER A 86 -42.43 -17.16 11.80
N GLU A 87 -43.40 -17.35 10.91
CA GLU A 87 -43.66 -16.41 9.80
C GLU A 87 -43.84 -14.95 10.26
N SER A 88 -44.51 -14.75 11.41
CA SER A 88 -44.75 -13.42 11.97
C SER A 88 -43.47 -12.75 12.46
N GLU A 89 -42.60 -13.50 13.14
CA GLU A 89 -41.32 -13.01 13.67
C GLU A 89 -40.30 -12.77 12.56
N LEU A 90 -40.26 -13.67 11.57
CA LEU A 90 -39.43 -13.54 10.38
C LEU A 90 -39.74 -12.23 9.65
N LYS A 91 -41.03 -11.94 9.40
CA LYS A 91 -41.45 -10.72 8.73
C LYS A 91 -41.06 -9.48 9.55
N GLN A 92 -41.28 -9.51 10.85
CA GLN A 92 -40.91 -8.39 11.74
C GLN A 92 -39.40 -8.15 11.78
N SER A 93 -38.59 -9.21 11.77
CA SER A 93 -37.13 -9.13 11.74
C SER A 93 -36.63 -8.52 10.43
N LEU A 94 -37.11 -9.03 9.30
CA LEU A 94 -36.77 -8.50 7.97
C LEU A 94 -37.20 -7.03 7.84
N GLU A 95 -38.43 -6.67 8.27
CA GLU A 95 -38.87 -5.28 8.25
C GLU A 95 -37.96 -4.34 9.05
N LYS A 96 -37.39 -4.79 10.18
CA LYS A 96 -36.46 -3.97 10.98
C LYS A 96 -35.15 -3.71 10.23
N VAL A 97 -34.57 -4.74 9.61
CA VAL A 97 -33.29 -4.62 8.87
C VAL A 97 -33.48 -3.86 7.56
N PHE A 98 -34.53 -4.18 6.82
CA PHE A 98 -34.83 -3.53 5.54
C PHE A 98 -35.31 -2.09 5.70
N ARG A 99 -35.62 -1.57 6.90
CA ARG A 99 -35.88 -0.14 7.12
C ARG A 99 -34.71 0.74 6.68
N PHE A 100 -33.49 0.25 6.86
CA PHE A 100 -32.28 0.98 6.49
C PHE A 100 -31.97 0.80 5.01
N ASP A 101 -31.30 1.81 4.42
CA ASP A 101 -30.81 1.71 3.06
C ASP A 101 -29.45 1.01 3.05
N MET A 102 -29.31 0.01 2.18
CA MET A 102 -28.12 -0.83 2.10
C MET A 102 -27.68 -1.00 0.63
N PRO A 103 -26.37 -1.11 0.37
CA PRO A 103 -25.86 -1.12 -1.00
C PRO A 103 -26.19 -2.42 -1.74
N CYS A 104 -25.98 -3.58 -1.11
CA CYS A 104 -26.33 -4.89 -1.65
C CYS A 104 -26.32 -5.97 -0.56
N ILE A 105 -26.97 -7.09 -0.87
CA ILE A 105 -27.00 -8.30 -0.04
C ILE A 105 -26.40 -9.45 -0.86
N ILE A 106 -25.50 -10.20 -0.23
CA ILE A 106 -24.89 -11.39 -0.79
C ILE A 106 -25.16 -12.57 0.16
N ILE A 107 -25.78 -13.61 -0.38
CA ILE A 107 -26.04 -14.86 0.32
C ILE A 107 -24.96 -15.86 -0.06
N THR A 108 -24.29 -16.45 0.91
CA THR A 108 -23.16 -17.37 0.68
C THR A 108 -23.56 -18.83 0.88
N ASN A 109 -22.66 -19.76 0.57
CA ASN A 109 -22.83 -21.21 0.74
C ASN A 109 -24.02 -21.82 -0.03
N GLY A 110 -24.48 -21.17 -1.11
CA GLY A 110 -25.62 -21.66 -1.91
C GLY A 110 -26.92 -21.71 -1.11
N ASN A 111 -27.01 -20.89 -0.05
CA ASN A 111 -28.15 -20.87 0.84
C ASN A 111 -29.44 -20.50 0.10
N LYS A 112 -30.54 -21.19 0.45
CA LYS A 112 -31.86 -20.88 -0.11
C LYS A 112 -32.32 -19.50 0.34
N VAL A 113 -32.81 -18.74 -0.63
CA VAL A 113 -33.32 -17.39 -0.41
C VAL A 113 -34.76 -17.47 0.08
N ILE A 114 -35.03 -16.78 1.18
CA ILE A 114 -36.36 -16.69 1.78
C ILE A 114 -37.25 -15.82 0.88
N PRO A 115 -38.45 -16.27 0.46
CA PRO A 115 -39.31 -15.52 -0.46
C PRO A 115 -39.63 -14.10 -0.01
N TYR A 116 -39.93 -13.89 1.28
CA TYR A 116 -40.18 -12.55 1.83
C TYR A 116 -39.00 -11.60 1.64
N MET A 117 -37.76 -12.10 1.76
CA MET A 117 -36.57 -11.28 1.55
C MET A 117 -36.44 -10.85 0.08
N LEU A 118 -36.78 -11.74 -0.86
CA LEU A 118 -36.82 -11.40 -2.28
C LEU A 118 -37.82 -10.27 -2.57
N GLU A 119 -39.01 -10.30 -1.95
CA GLU A 119 -40.03 -9.26 -2.10
C GLU A 119 -39.55 -7.91 -1.57
N PHE A 120 -38.96 -7.87 -0.36
CA PHE A 120 -38.40 -6.64 0.20
C PHE A 120 -37.25 -6.07 -0.64
N CYS A 121 -36.36 -6.93 -1.15
CA CYS A 121 -35.28 -6.51 -2.05
C CYS A 121 -35.84 -5.85 -3.32
N LYS A 122 -36.86 -6.43 -3.96
CA LYS A 122 -37.49 -5.85 -5.15
C LYS A 122 -38.16 -4.51 -4.85
N GLN A 123 -38.95 -4.44 -3.77
CA GLN A 123 -39.65 -3.22 -3.38
C GLN A 123 -38.71 -2.04 -3.10
N LYS A 124 -37.53 -2.31 -2.51
CA LYS A 124 -36.52 -1.29 -2.21
C LYS A 124 -35.40 -1.19 -3.26
N SER A 125 -35.52 -1.97 -4.34
CA SER A 125 -34.52 -2.11 -5.41
C SER A 125 -33.11 -2.46 -4.90
N ILE A 126 -32.99 -3.25 -3.84
CA ILE A 126 -31.69 -3.65 -3.27
C ILE A 126 -31.17 -4.86 -4.06
N PRO A 127 -29.96 -4.79 -4.65
CA PRO A 127 -29.36 -5.92 -5.35
C PRO A 127 -29.16 -7.12 -4.43
N LEU A 128 -29.57 -8.30 -4.90
CA LEU A 128 -29.45 -9.57 -4.19
C LEU A 128 -28.77 -10.61 -5.08
N ALA A 129 -27.64 -11.13 -4.60
CA ALA A 129 -26.89 -12.19 -5.26
C ALA A 129 -26.69 -13.39 -4.33
N VAL A 130 -26.65 -14.58 -4.91
CA VAL A 130 -26.29 -15.83 -4.22
C VAL A 130 -24.96 -16.33 -4.78
N THR A 131 -24.10 -16.82 -3.91
CA THR A 131 -22.85 -17.51 -4.28
C THR A 131 -22.77 -18.84 -3.56
N ASP A 132 -22.26 -19.85 -4.26
CA ASP A 132 -21.98 -21.18 -3.70
C ASP A 132 -20.69 -21.22 -2.86
N VAL A 133 -19.89 -20.15 -2.92
CA VAL A 133 -18.65 -19.99 -2.17
C VAL A 133 -18.93 -19.83 -0.67
N SER A 134 -18.01 -20.30 0.17
CA SER A 134 -18.14 -20.19 1.62
C SER A 134 -18.16 -18.73 2.09
N SER A 135 -18.80 -18.44 3.23
CA SER A 135 -18.79 -17.08 3.80
C SER A 135 -17.38 -16.52 3.99
N THR A 136 -16.45 -17.35 4.48
CA THR A 136 -15.07 -16.94 4.74
C THR A 136 -14.34 -16.56 3.45
N ASP A 137 -14.44 -17.37 2.41
CA ASP A 137 -13.78 -17.12 1.13
C ASP A 137 -14.40 -15.93 0.39
N ALA A 138 -15.73 -15.81 0.43
CA ALA A 138 -16.45 -14.68 -0.17
C ALA A 138 -16.05 -13.37 0.50
N ILE A 139 -16.00 -13.34 1.84
CA ILE A 139 -15.55 -12.18 2.61
C ILE A 139 -14.11 -11.82 2.23
N HIS A 140 -13.20 -12.79 2.23
CA HIS A 140 -11.79 -12.56 1.89
C HIS A 140 -11.61 -11.97 0.48
N LEU A 141 -12.30 -12.54 -0.52
CA LEU A 141 -12.21 -12.09 -1.91
C LEU A 141 -12.78 -10.69 -2.11
N ILE A 142 -13.95 -10.40 -1.51
CA ILE A 142 -14.59 -9.09 -1.61
C ILE A 142 -13.77 -8.03 -0.87
N THR A 143 -13.35 -8.30 0.36
CA THR A 143 -12.53 -7.37 1.14
C THR A 143 -11.23 -7.04 0.42
N GLY A 144 -10.50 -8.04 -0.10
CA GLY A 144 -9.27 -7.80 -0.85
C GLY A 144 -9.47 -6.93 -2.10
N TYR A 145 -10.60 -7.11 -2.79
CA TYR A 145 -10.95 -6.28 -3.95
C TYR A 145 -11.33 -4.84 -3.55
N LEU A 146 -12.11 -4.66 -2.48
CA LEU A 146 -12.48 -3.33 -1.98
C LEU A 146 -11.25 -2.59 -1.45
N ASP A 147 -10.38 -3.27 -0.70
CA ASP A 147 -9.12 -2.71 -0.24
C ASP A 147 -8.27 -2.23 -1.42
N GLU A 148 -8.24 -3.00 -2.51
CA GLU A 148 -7.50 -2.62 -3.70
C GLU A 148 -8.04 -1.36 -4.37
N ILE A 149 -9.37 -1.23 -4.50
CA ILE A 149 -10.02 -0.11 -5.19
C ILE A 149 -10.03 1.17 -4.36
N PHE A 150 -10.34 1.04 -3.08
CA PHE A 150 -10.45 2.19 -2.18
C PHE A 150 -9.10 2.59 -1.58
N ALA A 151 -8.04 1.82 -1.81
CA ALA A 151 -6.69 2.16 -1.38
C ALA A 151 -6.28 3.55 -1.90
N PRO A 152 -5.81 4.45 -1.01
CA PRO A 152 -5.41 5.79 -1.42
C PRO A 152 -4.16 5.71 -2.32
N GLU A 153 -4.16 6.50 -3.38
CA GLU A 153 -3.09 6.56 -4.38
C GLU A 153 -2.56 8.00 -4.49
N ILE A 154 -1.25 8.18 -4.62
CA ILE A 154 -0.63 9.46 -4.96
C ILE A 154 0.19 9.32 -6.22
N SER A 155 0.35 10.42 -6.97
CA SER A 155 1.33 10.50 -8.06
C SER A 155 2.46 11.42 -7.64
N VAL A 156 3.68 10.90 -7.68
CA VAL A 156 4.91 11.62 -7.29
C VAL A 156 5.87 11.62 -8.46
N HIS A 157 6.54 12.75 -8.67
CA HIS A 157 7.57 12.85 -9.70
C HIS A 157 8.88 12.23 -9.22
N GLY A 158 9.42 11.28 -9.98
CA GLY A 158 10.60 10.52 -9.59
C GLY A 158 10.85 9.29 -10.45
N SER A 159 11.89 8.54 -10.09
CA SER A 159 12.26 7.30 -10.77
C SER A 159 12.23 6.15 -9.76
N MET A 160 11.49 5.09 -10.05
CA MET A 160 11.35 3.91 -9.19
C MET A 160 12.07 2.72 -9.80
N VAL A 161 12.94 2.08 -9.02
CA VAL A 161 13.77 0.95 -9.45
C VAL A 161 13.77 -0.17 -8.40
N ASP A 162 14.03 -1.40 -8.85
CA ASP A 162 14.23 -2.60 -8.04
C ASP A 162 15.73 -2.95 -8.06
N VAL A 163 16.45 -2.58 -6.99
CA VAL A 163 17.90 -2.75 -6.84
C VAL A 163 18.16 -3.89 -5.85
N TYR A 164 18.71 -5.01 -6.33
CA TYR A 164 18.88 -6.24 -5.53
C TYR A 164 17.63 -6.72 -4.77
N GLY A 165 16.43 -6.44 -5.28
CA GLY A 165 15.20 -6.78 -4.59
C GLY A 165 14.70 -5.72 -3.59
N ILE A 166 15.38 -4.58 -3.47
CA ILE A 166 14.91 -3.42 -2.70
C ILE A 166 14.29 -2.39 -3.66
N GLY A 167 13.05 -2.00 -3.39
CA GLY A 167 12.36 -0.95 -4.13
C GLY A 167 12.80 0.43 -3.68
N MET A 168 13.53 1.11 -4.54
CA MET A 168 14.14 2.41 -4.30
C MET A 168 13.53 3.47 -5.21
N MET A 169 13.11 4.58 -4.62
CA MET A 169 12.57 5.71 -5.35
C MET A 169 13.50 6.91 -5.27
N PHE A 170 13.97 7.38 -6.42
CA PHE A 170 14.73 8.62 -6.55
C PHE A 170 13.78 9.80 -6.72
N THR A 171 13.95 10.78 -5.84
CA THR A 171 13.24 12.06 -5.84
C THR A 171 14.25 13.20 -5.93
N GLY A 172 13.79 14.42 -6.19
CA GLY A 172 14.65 15.60 -6.32
C GLY A 172 14.27 16.49 -7.49
N LYS A 173 14.97 17.61 -7.64
CA LYS A 173 14.68 18.65 -8.65
C LYS A 173 14.67 18.08 -10.08
N SER A 174 13.92 18.71 -10.98
CA SER A 174 13.90 18.33 -12.40
C SER A 174 15.29 18.49 -13.02
N GLY A 175 15.72 17.51 -13.81
CA GLY A 175 17.03 17.52 -14.46
C GLY A 175 18.22 17.25 -13.55
N ILE A 176 18.00 16.78 -12.32
CA ILE A 176 19.09 16.46 -11.39
C ILE A 176 19.79 15.12 -11.69
N GLY A 177 19.24 14.29 -12.58
CA GLY A 177 19.83 13.00 -12.94
C GLY A 177 19.01 11.75 -12.59
N LYS A 178 17.73 11.90 -12.20
CA LYS A 178 16.90 10.76 -11.73
C LYS A 178 16.77 9.64 -12.78
N SER A 179 16.40 10.04 -14.00
CA SER A 179 16.21 9.14 -15.14
C SER A 179 17.53 8.51 -15.60
N GLU A 180 18.62 9.27 -15.58
CA GLU A 180 19.98 8.82 -15.89
C GLU A 180 20.45 7.75 -14.88
N ILE A 181 20.24 7.97 -13.58
CA ILE A 181 20.56 6.97 -12.54
C ILE A 181 19.72 5.70 -12.73
N ALA A 182 18.44 5.82 -13.06
CA ALA A 182 17.58 4.67 -13.31
C ALA A 182 18.08 3.85 -14.52
N LEU A 183 18.50 4.51 -15.59
CA LEU A 183 19.06 3.89 -16.78
C LEU A 183 20.39 3.18 -16.46
N ASP A 184 21.30 3.84 -15.75
CA ASP A 184 22.58 3.24 -15.30
C ASP A 184 22.35 1.98 -14.45
N LEU A 185 21.38 2.00 -13.54
CA LEU A 185 21.02 0.84 -12.73
C LEU A 185 20.47 -0.31 -13.60
N VAL A 186 19.64 0.00 -14.59
CA VAL A 186 19.14 -1.01 -15.54
C VAL A 186 20.28 -1.64 -16.33
N GLU A 187 21.24 -0.85 -16.80
CA GLU A 187 22.43 -1.37 -17.52
C GLU A 187 23.22 -2.35 -16.65
N ARG A 188 23.27 -2.12 -15.33
CA ARG A 188 23.88 -3.01 -14.33
C ARG A 188 23.05 -4.23 -13.95
N GLY A 189 21.89 -4.43 -14.57
CA GLY A 189 21.03 -5.59 -14.38
C GLY A 189 19.92 -5.43 -13.34
N HIS A 190 19.72 -4.22 -12.81
CA HIS A 190 18.56 -3.88 -11.99
C HIS A 190 17.33 -3.65 -12.87
N ARG A 191 16.17 -3.42 -12.23
CA ARG A 191 14.90 -3.31 -12.98
C ARG A 191 14.25 -1.97 -12.76
N MET A 192 13.88 -1.31 -13.85
CA MET A 192 13.04 -0.12 -13.77
C MET A 192 11.59 -0.51 -13.49
N VAL A 193 10.96 0.19 -12.56
CA VAL A 193 9.52 0.08 -12.27
C VAL A 193 8.77 1.21 -12.97
N ALA A 194 9.27 2.43 -12.86
CA ALA A 194 8.67 3.64 -13.41
C ALA A 194 9.71 4.76 -13.51
N ASP A 195 9.51 5.69 -14.45
CA ASP A 195 10.27 6.93 -14.55
C ASP A 195 9.32 8.11 -14.76
N ASP A 196 9.79 9.32 -14.46
CA ASP A 196 9.06 10.59 -14.44
C ASP A 196 7.88 10.64 -13.45
N THR A 197 6.82 9.85 -13.67
CA THR A 197 5.60 9.86 -12.84
C THR A 197 5.37 8.48 -12.23
N VAL A 198 5.54 8.39 -10.91
CA VAL A 198 5.34 7.16 -10.13
C VAL A 198 4.00 7.23 -9.39
N LYS A 199 3.15 6.22 -9.60
CA LYS A 199 1.93 6.02 -8.82
C LYS A 199 2.23 5.17 -7.62
N ILE A 200 1.95 5.69 -6.42
CA ILE A 200 2.16 5.01 -5.15
C ILE A 200 0.80 4.78 -4.52
N ARG A 201 0.47 3.52 -4.22
CA ARG A 201 -0.78 3.11 -3.60
C ARG A 201 -0.51 2.43 -2.26
N ARG A 202 -1.26 2.80 -1.22
CA ARG A 202 -1.19 2.14 0.09
C ARG A 202 -2.10 0.92 0.10
N ILE A 203 -1.52 -0.27 -0.07
CA ILE A 203 -2.27 -1.54 -0.16
C ILE A 203 -2.51 -2.20 1.21
N SER A 204 -1.82 -1.75 2.25
CA SER A 204 -1.98 -2.18 3.63
C SER A 204 -1.49 -1.06 4.55
N GLU A 205 -1.65 -1.19 5.87
CA GLU A 205 -1.29 -0.16 6.82
C GLU A 205 0.16 0.33 6.65
N ASN A 206 1.11 -0.56 6.36
CA ASN A 206 2.54 -0.24 6.27
C ASN A 206 3.18 -0.65 4.93
N ILE A 207 2.36 -0.85 3.89
CA ILE A 207 2.85 -1.29 2.57
C ILE A 207 2.40 -0.31 1.50
N LEU A 208 3.40 0.36 0.91
CA LEU A 208 3.25 1.20 -0.26
C LEU A 208 3.73 0.43 -1.50
N MET A 209 2.89 0.36 -2.52
CA MET A 209 3.22 -0.23 -3.81
C MET A 209 3.35 0.86 -4.86
N ALA A 210 4.51 0.92 -5.50
CA ALA A 210 4.82 1.83 -6.59
C ALA A 210 4.68 1.14 -7.95
N ARG A 211 4.16 1.87 -8.95
CA ARG A 211 4.04 1.44 -10.35
C ARG A 211 4.12 2.63 -11.30
N GLY A 212 4.44 2.37 -12.57
CA GLY A 212 4.40 3.38 -13.62
C GLY A 212 2.98 3.74 -14.05
N HIS A 213 2.83 4.93 -14.65
CA HIS A 213 1.56 5.30 -15.28
C HIS A 213 1.29 4.45 -16.53
N ASN A 214 0.03 4.09 -16.79
CA ASN A 214 -0.35 3.06 -17.78
C ASN A 214 0.19 3.32 -19.19
N ASN A 215 0.32 4.57 -19.61
CA ASN A 215 0.70 4.95 -20.97
C ASN A 215 2.21 5.11 -21.16
N LEU A 216 2.98 5.25 -20.07
CA LEU A 216 4.44 5.44 -20.09
C LEU A 216 5.17 4.25 -19.47
N ARG A 217 4.52 3.09 -19.43
CA ARG A 217 5.13 1.87 -18.91
C ARG A 217 6.36 1.53 -19.75
N HIS A 218 7.52 1.41 -19.10
CA HIS A 218 8.80 1.00 -19.69
C HIS A 218 9.55 2.07 -20.49
N PHE A 219 9.01 3.29 -20.61
CA PHE A 219 9.69 4.38 -21.29
C PHE A 219 10.47 5.25 -20.30
N ILE A 220 11.65 5.72 -20.72
CA ILE A 220 12.43 6.78 -20.04
C ILE A 220 12.63 7.92 -21.05
N GLU A 221 12.55 9.17 -20.59
CA GLU A 221 13.03 10.33 -21.35
C GLU A 221 14.44 10.73 -20.88
N ILE A 222 15.41 10.69 -21.79
CA ILE A 222 16.78 11.18 -21.53
C ILE A 222 17.02 12.45 -22.33
N ARG A 223 17.41 13.52 -21.62
CA ARG A 223 17.71 14.81 -22.27
C ARG A 223 18.86 14.68 -23.25
N GLY A 224 18.65 15.20 -24.46
CA GLY A 224 19.64 15.12 -25.55
C GLY A 224 19.63 13.80 -26.34
N VAL A 225 18.89 12.78 -25.88
CA VAL A 225 18.72 11.50 -26.59
C VAL A 225 17.29 11.33 -27.08
N GLY A 226 16.30 11.59 -26.21
CA GLY A 226 14.87 11.41 -26.49
C GLY A 226 14.23 10.32 -25.63
N ILE A 227 13.10 9.80 -26.09
CA ILE A 227 12.34 8.73 -25.40
C ILE A 227 12.95 7.36 -25.77
N LEU A 228 13.22 6.55 -24.76
CA LEU A 228 13.81 5.21 -24.88
C LEU A 228 12.85 4.15 -24.35
N ASP A 229 12.72 3.03 -25.05
CA ASP A 229 11.99 1.85 -24.56
C ASP A 229 12.96 0.88 -23.86
N ILE A 230 12.90 0.86 -22.53
CA ILE A 230 13.80 0.06 -21.70
C ILE A 230 13.55 -1.44 -21.87
N ARG A 231 12.29 -1.85 -22.13
CA ARG A 231 11.95 -3.25 -22.30
C ARG A 231 12.51 -3.78 -23.61
N GLU A 232 12.42 -3.03 -24.69
CA GLU A 232 12.96 -3.43 -25.99
C GLU A 232 14.49 -3.39 -26.01
N MET A 233 15.11 -2.41 -25.35
CA MET A 233 16.57 -2.28 -25.30
C MET A 233 17.26 -3.33 -24.42
N PHE A 234 16.72 -3.63 -23.23
CA PHE A 234 17.40 -4.47 -22.22
C PHE A 234 16.65 -5.78 -21.90
N GLY A 235 15.50 -6.00 -22.54
CA GLY A 235 14.66 -7.17 -22.42
C GLY A 235 13.72 -7.14 -21.22
N ILE A 236 12.86 -8.15 -21.12
CA ILE A 236 11.84 -8.27 -20.05
C ILE A 236 12.42 -8.27 -18.64
N ARG A 237 13.69 -8.67 -18.47
CA ARG A 237 14.39 -8.70 -17.18
C ARG A 237 14.65 -7.31 -16.59
N ALA A 238 14.71 -6.28 -17.45
CA ALA A 238 15.06 -4.90 -17.08
C ALA A 238 13.87 -4.09 -16.57
N VAL A 239 12.67 -4.64 -16.60
CA VAL A 239 11.45 -3.93 -16.20
C VAL A 239 10.67 -4.72 -15.15
N ARG A 240 9.93 -3.99 -14.32
CA ARG A 240 9.04 -4.54 -13.29
C ARG A 240 7.73 -3.76 -13.31
N VAL A 241 6.59 -4.46 -13.26
CA VAL A 241 5.27 -3.80 -13.34
C VAL A 241 4.97 -2.98 -12.08
N GLN A 242 5.32 -3.51 -10.92
CA GLN A 242 5.12 -2.88 -9.64
C GLN A 242 6.16 -3.38 -8.63
N LYS A 243 6.47 -2.56 -7.63
CA LYS A 243 7.41 -2.87 -6.57
C LYS A 243 7.04 -2.13 -5.29
N ARG A 244 7.26 -2.76 -4.13
CA ARG A 244 7.10 -2.09 -2.83
C ARG A 244 8.07 -0.92 -2.73
N LEU A 245 7.62 0.24 -2.26
CA LEU A 245 8.52 1.32 -1.88
C LEU A 245 9.12 1.02 -0.51
N GLU A 246 10.43 0.83 -0.46
CA GLU A 246 11.17 0.46 0.75
C GLU A 246 12.14 1.56 1.20
N VAL A 247 12.63 2.37 0.24
CA VAL A 247 13.50 3.51 0.54
C VAL A 247 13.29 4.63 -0.47
N GLN A 248 13.25 5.87 0.01
CA GLN A 248 13.30 7.06 -0.80
C GLN A 248 14.71 7.65 -0.76
N VAL A 249 15.27 7.96 -1.93
CA VAL A 249 16.54 8.68 -2.07
C VAL A 249 16.23 10.07 -2.62
N ASP A 250 16.37 11.08 -1.78
CA ASP A 250 16.19 12.48 -2.16
C ASP A 250 17.51 13.05 -2.69
N LEU A 251 17.58 13.24 -4.00
CA LEU A 251 18.76 13.77 -4.68
C LEU A 251 18.81 15.28 -4.51
N GLN A 252 19.93 15.77 -3.96
CA GLN A 252 20.11 17.18 -3.65
C GLN A 252 21.35 17.74 -4.36
N LEU A 253 21.27 18.99 -4.81
CA LEU A 253 22.44 19.68 -5.30
C LEU A 253 23.29 20.09 -4.09
N TRP A 254 24.58 19.77 -4.13
CA TRP A 254 25.49 20.21 -3.08
C TRP A 254 25.56 21.75 -3.05
N ASP A 255 25.20 22.34 -1.92
CA ASP A 255 25.25 23.79 -1.70
C ASP A 255 26.44 24.22 -0.82
N GLY A 256 27.21 23.26 -0.30
CA GLY A 256 28.35 23.48 0.59
C GLY A 256 28.00 24.06 1.95
N LYS A 257 26.70 24.22 2.27
CA LYS A 257 26.22 24.84 3.52
C LYS A 257 25.63 23.81 4.48
N GLU A 258 25.06 22.73 3.97
CA GLU A 258 24.56 21.65 4.82
C GLU A 258 25.69 20.74 5.31
N GLU A 259 25.77 20.49 6.62
CA GLU A 259 26.57 19.40 7.17
C GLU A 259 25.84 18.09 6.92
N TYR A 260 26.29 17.34 5.92
CA TYR A 260 25.77 15.99 5.68
C TYR A 260 26.34 15.05 6.74
N GLU A 261 25.46 14.29 7.38
CA GLU A 261 25.84 13.34 8.42
C GLU A 261 26.82 12.29 7.89
N ARG A 262 28.01 12.24 8.48
CA ARG A 262 29.11 11.36 8.05
C ARG A 262 28.99 9.94 8.59
N LEU A 263 28.16 9.73 9.62
CA LEU A 263 28.09 8.49 10.38
C LEU A 263 26.80 7.70 10.13
N GLY A 264 25.79 8.30 9.47
CA GLY A 264 24.52 7.63 9.16
C GLY A 264 23.78 7.09 10.39
N LEU A 265 23.92 7.79 11.53
CA LEU A 265 23.36 7.37 12.81
C LEU A 265 21.89 7.79 12.98
N ASP A 266 21.47 8.89 12.34
CA ASP A 266 20.07 9.32 12.38
C ASP A 266 19.32 8.78 11.15
N GLU A 267 18.39 7.86 11.38
CA GLU A 267 17.48 7.38 10.35
C GLU A 267 16.43 8.45 10.06
N GLN A 268 16.60 9.17 8.96
CA GLN A 268 15.57 10.08 8.48
C GLN A 268 14.42 9.28 7.86
N THR A 269 13.19 9.56 8.30
CA THR A 269 11.98 8.95 7.75
C THR A 269 11.12 10.03 7.09
N GLY A 270 10.75 9.82 5.83
CA GLY A 270 9.72 10.61 5.14
C GLY A 270 8.34 9.96 5.31
N LYS A 271 7.28 10.76 5.24
CA LYS A 271 5.90 10.25 5.23
C LYS A 271 5.32 10.25 3.82
N VAL A 272 4.90 9.08 3.37
CA VAL A 272 4.18 8.90 2.09
C VAL A 272 2.87 8.19 2.39
N LEU A 273 1.72 8.81 2.08
CA LEU A 273 0.38 8.25 2.39
C LEU A 273 0.20 7.85 3.88
N ASN A 274 0.79 8.62 4.80
CA ASN A 274 0.85 8.35 6.25
C ASN A 274 1.62 7.06 6.61
N VAL A 275 2.51 6.58 5.74
CA VAL A 275 3.45 5.49 6.03
C VAL A 275 4.84 6.10 6.13
N ASP A 276 5.57 5.78 7.19
CA ASP A 276 6.96 6.18 7.37
C ASP A 276 7.86 5.32 6.47
N ILE A 277 8.65 5.98 5.64
CA ILE A 277 9.59 5.38 4.69
C ILE A 277 10.99 5.91 4.98
N PRO A 278 12.02 5.05 5.08
CA PRO A 278 13.41 5.49 5.16
C PRO A 278 13.75 6.44 4.01
N THR A 279 14.23 7.63 4.34
CA THR A 279 14.59 8.68 3.38
C THR A 279 16.06 9.02 3.51
N ILE A 280 16.80 8.92 2.41
CA ILE A 280 18.22 9.22 2.36
C ILE A 280 18.41 10.45 1.50
N LYS A 281 18.91 11.53 2.09
CA LYS A 281 19.33 12.72 1.35
C LYS A 281 20.70 12.46 0.74
N LEU A 282 20.76 12.42 -0.59
CA LEU A 282 21.98 12.11 -1.31
C LEU A 282 22.46 13.33 -2.12
N PRO A 283 23.54 13.99 -1.69
CA PRO A 283 24.12 15.09 -2.45
C PRO A 283 24.81 14.61 -3.73
N ILE A 284 24.54 15.30 -4.83
CA ILE A 284 25.14 15.05 -6.14
C ILE A 284 26.35 15.95 -6.33
N TYR A 285 27.46 15.33 -6.73
CA TYR A 285 28.72 15.99 -7.06
C TYR A 285 29.23 15.50 -8.41
N PRO A 286 29.88 16.38 -9.20
CA PRO A 286 30.64 15.94 -10.36
C PRO A 286 31.66 14.86 -9.99
N GLY A 287 31.68 13.76 -10.76
CA GLY A 287 32.65 12.66 -10.58
C GLY A 287 32.26 11.58 -9.57
N LYS A 288 31.16 11.73 -8.80
CA LYS A 288 30.63 10.63 -7.99
C LYS A 288 29.72 9.74 -8.82
N ASN A 289 29.91 8.43 -8.70
CA ASN A 289 29.01 7.46 -9.30
C ASN A 289 27.84 7.21 -8.32
N ILE A 290 26.71 7.89 -8.56
CA ILE A 290 25.51 7.78 -7.72
C ILE A 290 24.92 6.38 -7.76
N THR A 291 25.03 5.69 -8.90
CA THR A 291 24.59 4.31 -9.12
C THR A 291 25.24 3.34 -8.13
N VAL A 292 26.56 3.46 -7.89
CA VAL A 292 27.27 2.65 -6.88
C VAL A 292 26.76 2.94 -5.46
N ILE A 293 26.45 4.20 -5.15
CA ILE A 293 25.91 4.58 -3.84
C ILE A 293 24.51 3.99 -3.64
N ALA A 294 23.67 4.01 -4.69
CA ALA A 294 22.36 3.38 -4.66
C ALA A 294 22.44 1.86 -4.39
N GLU A 295 23.37 1.17 -5.05
CA GLU A 295 23.64 -0.26 -4.77
C GLU A 295 24.09 -0.49 -3.32
N ALA A 296 24.97 0.36 -2.79
CA ALA A 296 25.41 0.29 -1.40
C ALA A 296 24.27 0.54 -0.41
N ILE A 297 23.36 1.49 -0.69
CA ILE A 297 22.16 1.74 0.10
C ILE A 297 21.28 0.49 0.15
N ALA A 298 21.02 -0.13 -1.01
CA ALA A 298 20.20 -1.35 -1.09
C ALA A 298 20.82 -2.51 -0.28
N LEU A 299 22.13 -2.72 -0.42
CA LEU A 299 22.86 -3.74 0.34
C LEU A 299 22.85 -3.45 1.86
N ASN A 300 23.02 -2.19 2.26
CA ASN A 300 22.96 -1.79 3.66
C ASN A 300 21.57 -2.05 4.27
N LEU A 301 20.50 -1.75 3.53
CA LEU A 301 19.13 -2.07 3.96
C LEU A 301 18.91 -3.58 4.09
N LEU A 302 19.43 -4.37 3.14
CA LEU A 302 19.40 -5.83 3.24
C LEU A 302 20.13 -6.31 4.50
N LEU A 303 21.33 -5.79 4.79
CA LEU A 303 22.07 -6.12 6.00
C LEU A 303 21.27 -5.80 7.28
N LYS A 304 20.63 -4.62 7.33
CA LYS A 304 19.76 -4.24 8.45
C LYS A 304 18.58 -5.21 8.62
N ILE A 305 17.96 -5.64 7.52
CA ILE A 305 16.90 -6.67 7.54
C ILE A 305 17.41 -8.00 8.12
N TYR A 306 18.65 -8.37 7.83
CA TYR A 306 19.32 -9.54 8.41
C TYR A 306 19.88 -9.30 9.82
N GLY A 307 19.61 -8.15 10.43
CA GLY A 307 20.00 -7.83 11.81
C GLY A 307 21.42 -7.28 11.97
N TYR A 308 22.08 -6.87 10.89
CA TYR A 308 23.42 -6.27 10.92
C TYR A 308 23.36 -4.76 10.65
N ASP A 309 23.85 -3.96 11.59
CA ASP A 309 23.98 -2.51 11.45
C ASP A 309 25.45 -2.10 11.57
N ALA A 310 26.05 -1.73 10.43
CA ALA A 310 27.45 -1.33 10.34
C ALA A 310 27.76 -0.05 11.13
N ALA A 311 26.82 0.91 11.18
CA ALA A 311 27.02 2.17 11.90
C ALA A 311 27.03 1.92 13.41
N LYS A 312 26.12 1.07 13.89
CA LYS A 312 26.08 0.63 15.28
C LYS A 312 27.34 -0.13 15.67
N GLU A 313 27.76 -1.12 14.88
CA GLU A 313 28.98 -1.88 15.17
C GLU A 313 30.23 -0.98 15.18
N PHE A 314 30.32 -0.01 14.26
CA PHE A 314 31.40 0.94 14.23
C PHE A 314 31.40 1.87 15.45
N SER A 315 30.24 2.37 15.85
CA SER A 315 30.07 3.17 17.08
C SER A 315 30.48 2.39 18.33
N ASP A 316 30.05 1.13 18.44
CA ASP A 316 30.40 0.25 19.55
C ASP A 316 31.92 0.02 19.62
N LYS A 317 32.58 -0.20 18.47
CA LYS A 317 34.05 -0.33 18.39
C LYS A 317 34.77 0.96 18.80
N LEU A 318 34.30 2.12 18.32
CA LEU A 318 34.88 3.41 18.71
C LEU A 318 34.74 3.67 20.22
N MET A 319 33.57 3.39 20.80
CA MET A 319 33.36 3.53 22.25
C MET A 319 34.29 2.61 23.03
N GLN A 320 34.49 1.36 22.59
CA GLN A 320 35.44 0.43 23.21
C GLN A 320 36.88 0.95 23.15
N GLU A 321 37.32 1.50 22.01
CA GLU A 321 38.66 2.09 21.89
C GLU A 321 38.86 3.30 22.81
N ILE A 322 37.86 4.18 22.90
CA ILE A 322 37.89 5.35 23.78
C ILE A 322 37.95 4.93 25.25
N GLN A 323 37.12 3.95 25.66
CA GLN A 323 37.14 3.39 27.01
C GLN A 323 38.49 2.75 27.33
N ASN A 324 39.06 1.98 26.41
CA ASN A 324 40.38 1.36 26.59
C ASN A 324 41.51 2.38 26.70
N LYS A 325 41.47 3.48 25.93
CA LYS A 325 42.44 4.58 26.05
C LYS A 325 42.29 5.33 27.38
N ASN A 326 41.07 5.58 27.83
CA ASN A 326 40.80 6.24 29.11
C ASN A 326 41.22 5.36 30.30
N ALA A 327 41.00 4.04 30.24
CA ALA A 327 41.46 3.10 31.26
C ALA A 327 42.99 3.06 31.36
N LYS A 328 43.70 3.05 30.22
CA LYS A 328 45.18 3.14 30.20
C LYS A 328 45.69 4.46 30.77
N LYS A 329 45.03 5.58 30.46
CA LYS A 329 45.41 6.92 30.97
C LYS A 329 45.18 7.05 32.47
N LYS A 330 44.08 6.49 32.98
CA LYS A 330 43.75 6.45 34.42
C LYS A 330 44.70 5.55 35.21
N ASN A 331 45.11 4.42 34.64
CA ASN A 331 46.14 3.56 35.24
C ASN A 331 47.52 4.24 35.29
N LEU A 332 47.89 5.02 34.26
CA LEU A 332 49.14 5.78 34.25
C LEU A 332 49.12 6.95 35.26
N GLN A 333 48.00 7.66 35.40
CA GLN A 333 47.81 8.67 36.44
C GLN A 333 47.86 8.09 37.85
N ASN A 334 47.16 6.98 38.11
CA ASN A 334 47.20 6.29 39.40
C ASN A 334 48.59 5.72 39.73
N TYR A 335 49.41 5.41 38.72
CA TYR A 335 50.80 5.01 38.91
C TYR A 335 51.66 6.21 39.32
N LEU A 336 51.52 7.35 38.63
CA LEU A 336 52.27 8.58 38.90
C LEU A 336 51.86 9.27 40.22
N GLU A 337 50.60 9.17 40.65
CA GLU A 337 50.14 9.71 41.95
C GLU A 337 50.68 8.92 43.15
N LYS A 338 51.15 7.68 42.95
CA LYS A 338 51.80 6.88 44.00
C LYS A 338 53.28 7.20 44.18
N ASP A 339 53.85 8.08 43.35
CA ASP A 339 55.26 8.48 43.38
C ASP A 339 55.52 9.79 44.17
N PHE A 340 54.57 10.27 45.00
CA PHE A 340 54.84 11.36 45.93
C PHE A 340 55.30 10.83 47.29
N GLU A 341 56.61 10.95 47.56
CA GLU A 341 57.24 10.91 48.90
C GLU A 341 56.92 12.17 49.73
#